data_AF-R9LJC7-F1
#
_entry.id   AF-R9LJC7-F1
#
_cell.length_a   1.000
_cell.length_b   1.000
_cell.length_c   1.000
_cell.angle_alpha   90.00
_cell.angle_beta   90.00
_cell.angle_gamma   90.00
#
_symmetry.space_group_name_H-M   'P 1'
#
loop_
_entity.id
_entity.type
_entity.pdbx_description
1 polymer ?
#
loop_
_entity_poly.entity_id
_entity_poly.type
_entity_poly.pdbx_seq_one_letter_code
_entity_poly.pdbx_strand_id
1 'polypeptide(L)'
;MKKAAKRTLCTLLAILLTLGLAACGGSKTVDPKTCTYDEMVDYLTAKGYISKDAVPVDMLTTMGYLTDNTGGEIPFAPFADKAMDYDGLWLMWWDSETPSEAYTSCFQNLAMNGGTVVYMGGAAVLETAAYSGSFAIVFAENYAQKDAVIADFQALSQK
;
A
#
# COMPACT_ATOMS: atom_id res chain seq x y z
N MET A 1 4.86 50.49 -32.08
CA MET A 1 4.92 49.01 -31.95
C MET A 1 5.42 48.65 -30.56
N LYS A 2 5.00 47.50 -30.00
CA LYS A 2 5.29 46.93 -28.66
C LYS A 2 4.27 47.27 -27.56
N LYS A 3 3.16 46.51 -27.52
CA LYS A 3 2.41 46.11 -26.30
C LYS A 3 1.14 45.32 -26.71
N ALA A 4 1.29 44.17 -27.39
CA ALA A 4 0.13 43.35 -27.76
C ALA A 4 0.43 41.84 -27.93
N ALA A 5 1.53 41.32 -27.37
CA ALA A 5 1.94 39.93 -27.62
C ALA A 5 2.22 39.09 -26.35
N LYS A 6 1.84 39.57 -25.16
CA LYS A 6 2.14 38.86 -23.88
C LYS A 6 0.91 38.32 -23.13
N ARG A 7 -0.31 38.61 -23.56
CA ARG A 7 -1.53 38.14 -22.86
C ARG A 7 -2.18 36.89 -23.45
N THR A 8 -1.80 36.47 -24.64
CA THR A 8 -2.46 35.36 -25.34
C THR A 8 -1.75 34.01 -25.17
N LEU A 9 -0.58 33.97 -24.52
CA LEU A 9 0.19 32.73 -24.33
C LEU A 9 -0.12 32.03 -23.00
N CYS A 10 -0.54 32.76 -21.97
CA CYS A 10 -0.85 32.16 -20.66
C CYS A 10 -2.19 31.43 -20.62
N THR A 11 -3.13 31.76 -21.50
CA THR A 11 -4.45 31.11 -21.55
C THR A 11 -4.44 29.79 -22.31
N LEU A 12 -3.50 29.58 -23.23
CA LEU A 12 -3.35 28.33 -23.98
C LEU A 12 -2.62 27.24 -23.17
N LEU A 13 -1.76 27.61 -22.23
CA LEU A 13 -1.10 26.65 -21.33
C LEU A 13 -2.05 26.08 -20.26
N ALA A 14 -3.11 26.80 -19.92
CA ALA A 14 -4.09 26.37 -18.92
C ALA A 14 -5.08 25.31 -19.43
N ILE A 15 -5.30 25.22 -20.76
CA ILE A 15 -6.26 24.29 -21.36
C ILE A 15 -5.60 22.94 -21.71
N LEU A 16 -4.28 22.92 -21.90
CA LEU A 16 -3.53 21.68 -22.11
C LEU A 16 -3.29 20.89 -20.81
N LEU A 17 -3.47 21.49 -19.64
CA LEU A 17 -3.39 20.78 -18.36
C LEU A 17 -4.69 20.02 -18.01
N THR A 18 -5.81 20.30 -18.67
CA THR A 18 -7.11 19.70 -18.34
C THR A 18 -7.51 18.52 -19.23
N LEU A 19 -6.65 18.08 -20.17
CA LEU A 19 -6.95 17.01 -21.12
C LEU A 19 -6.21 15.69 -20.85
N GLY A 20 -5.49 15.58 -19.72
CA GLY A 20 -4.77 14.37 -19.32
C GLY A 20 -5.46 13.51 -18.26
N LEU A 21 -6.75 13.70 -17.97
CA LEU A 21 -7.53 12.88 -17.02
C LEU A 21 -8.74 12.24 -17.69
N ALA A 22 -8.52 11.56 -18.82
CA ALA A 22 -9.50 10.69 -19.43
C ALA A 22 -8.91 9.30 -19.69
N ALA A 23 -8.37 8.71 -18.63
CA ALA A 23 -8.18 7.27 -18.52
C ALA A 23 -8.32 6.83 -17.05
N CYS A 24 -9.30 7.39 -16.33
CA CYS A 24 -9.85 6.69 -15.19
C CYS A 24 -10.79 5.63 -15.76
N GLY A 25 -10.22 4.47 -16.10
CA GLY A 25 -11.01 3.24 -16.16
C GLY A 25 -11.86 3.21 -14.89
N GLY A 26 -13.18 3.05 -15.06
CA GLY A 26 -14.12 3.10 -13.93
C GLY A 26 -13.59 2.25 -12.79
N SER A 27 -13.65 2.79 -11.56
CA SER A 27 -13.20 2.12 -10.32
C SER A 27 -13.56 0.64 -10.38
N LYS A 28 -12.60 -0.21 -10.74
CA LYS A 28 -12.78 -1.66 -10.69
C LYS A 28 -13.09 -1.96 -9.23
N THR A 29 -14.23 -2.60 -8.98
CA THR A 29 -14.57 -3.03 -7.62
C THR A 29 -13.51 -4.03 -7.20
N VAL A 30 -12.75 -3.71 -6.16
CA VAL A 30 -11.76 -4.61 -5.56
C VAL A 30 -12.40 -5.26 -4.35
N ASP A 31 -12.40 -6.60 -4.32
CA ASP A 31 -12.75 -7.40 -3.14
C ASP A 31 -11.44 -7.89 -2.50
N PRO A 32 -11.07 -7.39 -1.31
CA PRO A 32 -9.81 -7.76 -0.65
C PRO A 32 -9.67 -9.24 -0.29
N LYS A 33 -10.75 -10.04 -0.37
CA LYS A 33 -10.69 -11.49 -0.13
C LYS A 33 -10.25 -12.27 -1.37
N THR A 34 -10.47 -11.72 -2.57
CA THR A 34 -10.32 -12.45 -3.83
C THR A 34 -9.46 -11.72 -4.86
N CYS A 35 -9.22 -10.42 -4.69
CA CYS A 35 -8.37 -9.67 -5.60
C CYS A 35 -6.91 -10.09 -5.47
N THR A 36 -6.22 -10.03 -6.59
CA THR A 36 -4.77 -10.19 -6.64
C THR A 36 -4.07 -9.01 -5.97
N TYR A 37 -2.79 -9.19 -5.63
CA TYR A 37 -1.96 -8.10 -5.10
C TYR A 37 -1.92 -6.89 -6.05
N ASP A 38 -1.72 -7.15 -7.34
CA ASP A 38 -1.54 -6.09 -8.33
C ASP A 38 -2.86 -5.30 -8.55
N GLU A 39 -4.02 -5.95 -8.42
CA GLU A 39 -5.31 -5.24 -8.43
C GLU A 39 -5.50 -4.32 -7.23
N MET A 40 -5.02 -4.71 -6.05
CA MET A 40 -5.02 -3.82 -4.87
C MET A 40 -4.08 -2.63 -5.08
N VAL A 41 -2.90 -2.85 -5.66
CA VAL A 41 -1.95 -1.79 -6.01
C VAL A 41 -2.55 -0.83 -7.03
N ASP A 42 -3.19 -1.34 -8.08
CA ASP A 42 -3.89 -0.53 -9.08
C ASP A 42 -4.98 0.34 -8.44
N TYR A 43 -5.76 -0.22 -7.51
CA TYR A 43 -6.76 0.53 -6.76
C TYR A 43 -6.16 1.67 -5.92
N LEU A 44 -5.13 1.38 -5.13
CA LEU A 44 -4.45 2.38 -4.29
C LEU A 44 -3.76 3.45 -5.15
N THR A 45 -3.22 3.06 -6.31
CA THR A 45 -2.63 3.98 -7.29
C THR A 45 -3.69 4.87 -7.94
N ALA A 46 -4.84 4.30 -8.33
CA ALA A 46 -5.95 5.06 -8.90
C ALA A 46 -6.53 6.09 -7.92
N LYS A 47 -6.47 5.78 -6.61
CA LYS A 47 -6.83 6.69 -5.51
C LYS A 47 -5.78 7.77 -5.23
N GLY A 48 -4.57 7.64 -5.77
CA GLY A 48 -3.45 8.55 -5.54
C GLY A 48 -2.72 8.32 -4.21
N TYR A 49 -2.88 7.14 -3.61
CA TYR A 49 -2.19 6.74 -2.39
C TYR A 49 -0.82 6.13 -2.67
N ILE A 50 -0.69 5.45 -3.80
CA ILE A 50 0.59 5.01 -4.37
C ILE A 50 0.90 5.90 -5.57
N SER A 51 2.12 6.44 -5.63
CA SER A 51 2.58 7.19 -6.80
C SER A 51 2.71 6.25 -8.00
N LYS A 52 2.34 6.71 -9.20
CA LYS A 52 2.59 5.97 -10.45
C LYS A 52 4.08 5.77 -10.73
N ASP A 53 4.91 6.63 -10.16
CA ASP A 53 6.36 6.58 -10.28
C ASP A 53 7.01 5.93 -9.04
N ALA A 54 6.22 5.32 -8.15
CA ALA A 54 6.74 4.62 -6.99
C ALA A 54 7.67 3.49 -7.44
N VAL A 55 8.84 3.41 -6.80
CA VAL A 55 9.78 2.29 -6.97
C VAL A 55 9.63 1.42 -5.73
N PRO A 56 8.84 0.35 -5.79
CA PRO A 56 8.53 -0.42 -4.59
C PRO A 56 9.75 -1.17 -4.09
N VAL A 57 9.92 -1.19 -2.77
CA VAL A 57 10.97 -1.96 -2.08
C VAL A 57 10.37 -3.25 -1.55
N ASP A 58 10.98 -4.39 -1.86
CA ASP A 58 10.57 -5.69 -1.34
C ASP A 58 11.00 -5.82 0.12
N MET A 59 10.03 -5.84 1.03
CA MET A 59 10.27 -5.87 2.47
C MET A 59 10.75 -7.25 2.96
N LEU A 60 10.45 -8.31 2.21
CA LEU A 60 10.74 -9.70 2.61
C LEU A 60 12.21 -10.05 2.33
N THR A 61 12.78 -9.44 1.29
CA THR A 61 14.15 -9.72 0.82
C THR A 61 15.14 -8.58 1.07
N THR A 62 14.68 -7.40 1.51
CA THR A 62 15.57 -6.30 1.91
C THR A 62 16.09 -6.52 3.33
N MET A 63 17.42 -6.57 3.46
CA MET A 63 18.10 -6.76 4.74
C MET A 63 17.78 -5.62 5.72
N GLY A 64 17.42 -5.98 6.95
CA GLY A 64 17.13 -5.01 8.02
C GLY A 64 15.83 -4.25 7.85
N TYR A 65 14.97 -4.65 6.89
CA TYR A 65 13.68 -3.99 6.70
C TYR A 65 12.78 -4.12 7.93
N LEU A 66 12.75 -5.32 8.53
CA LEU A 66 12.24 -5.51 9.88
C LEU A 66 13.40 -5.57 10.86
N THR A 67 13.29 -4.77 11.92
CA THR A 67 14.12 -4.89 13.11
C THR A 67 13.44 -5.77 14.14
N ASP A 68 14.21 -6.59 14.83
CA ASP A 68 13.72 -7.32 15.98
C ASP A 68 13.47 -6.38 17.18
N ASN A 69 12.80 -6.90 18.20
CA ASN A 69 12.45 -6.16 19.41
C ASN A 69 13.66 -5.78 20.30
N THR A 70 14.87 -6.21 19.93
CA THR A 70 16.14 -5.81 20.56
C THR A 70 16.88 -4.73 19.78
N GLY A 71 16.34 -4.31 18.62
CA GLY A 71 16.98 -3.38 17.69
C GLY A 71 18.01 -4.05 16.78
N GLY A 72 18.05 -5.38 16.74
CA GLY A 72 18.83 -6.17 15.78
C GLY A 72 18.14 -6.21 14.42
N GLU A 73 18.94 -6.20 13.34
CA GLU A 73 18.41 -6.36 11.99
C GLU A 73 17.99 -7.82 11.74
N ILE A 74 16.79 -8.02 11.20
CA ILE A 74 16.39 -9.32 10.66
C ILE A 74 16.86 -9.40 9.20
N PRO A 75 17.70 -10.38 8.83
CA PRO A 75 18.28 -10.42 7.48
C PRO A 75 17.23 -10.62 6.38
N PHE A 76 16.28 -11.53 6.61
CA PHE A 76 15.15 -11.80 5.72
C PHE A 76 13.95 -12.19 6.56
N ALA A 77 12.77 -11.64 6.24
CA ALA A 77 11.58 -11.83 7.03
C ALA A 77 10.38 -12.16 6.12
N PRO A 78 10.16 -13.43 5.76
CA PRO A 78 8.99 -13.86 4.99
C PRO A 78 7.72 -13.88 5.87
N PHE A 79 7.33 -12.73 6.42
CA PHE A 79 6.13 -12.61 7.28
C PHE A 79 4.83 -12.48 6.48
N ALA A 80 4.91 -12.34 5.15
CA ALA A 80 3.81 -12.31 4.20
C ALA A 80 4.20 -13.03 2.91
N ASP A 81 3.22 -13.37 2.06
CA ASP A 81 3.47 -13.94 0.74
C ASP A 81 3.94 -12.88 -0.26
N LYS A 82 3.51 -11.63 -0.05
CA LYS A 82 4.05 -10.44 -0.71
C LYS A 82 3.96 -9.25 0.22
N ALA A 83 5.06 -8.50 0.38
CA ALA A 83 5.08 -7.26 1.14
C ALA A 83 5.99 -6.24 0.46
N MET A 84 5.42 -5.11 0.05
CA MET A 84 6.14 -4.06 -0.64
C MET A 84 5.92 -2.72 0.05
N ASP A 85 6.98 -1.91 0.10
CA ASP A 85 6.93 -0.51 0.48
C ASP A 85 6.82 0.39 -0.75
N TYR A 86 5.74 1.15 -0.81
CA TYR A 86 5.45 2.16 -1.82
C TYR A 86 5.70 3.57 -1.28
N ASP A 87 6.94 3.88 -0.91
CA ASP A 87 7.36 5.18 -0.36
C ASP A 87 6.61 5.56 0.93
N GLY A 88 6.61 4.64 1.88
CA GLY A 88 6.00 4.78 3.19
C GLY A 88 4.58 4.25 3.31
N LEU A 89 3.98 3.71 2.25
CA LEU A 89 2.79 2.85 2.33
C LEU A 89 3.22 1.40 2.14
N TRP A 90 3.18 0.62 3.22
CA TRP A 90 3.58 -0.77 3.21
C TRP A 90 2.34 -1.63 3.00
N LEU A 91 2.30 -2.38 1.89
CA LEU A 91 1.18 -3.25 1.54
C LEU A 91 1.61 -4.71 1.64
N MET A 92 0.93 -5.43 2.53
CA MET A 92 1.17 -6.84 2.81
C MET A 92 -0.01 -7.68 2.36
N TRP A 93 0.27 -8.86 1.83
CA TRP A 93 -0.73 -9.81 1.36
C TRP A 93 -0.35 -11.24 1.68
N TRP A 94 -1.36 -12.04 1.99
CA TRP A 94 -1.24 -13.46 2.22
C TRP A 94 -2.20 -14.23 1.32
N ASP A 95 -1.76 -15.32 0.73
CA ASP A 95 -2.59 -16.17 -0.10
C ASP A 95 -3.49 -17.05 0.78
N SER A 96 -4.77 -16.68 0.84
CA SER A 96 -5.78 -17.45 1.58
C SER A 96 -6.28 -18.69 0.84
N GLU A 97 -6.10 -18.76 -0.48
CA GLU A 97 -6.53 -19.92 -1.29
C GLU A 97 -5.48 -21.03 -1.26
N THR A 98 -4.20 -20.65 -1.22
CA THR A 98 -3.06 -21.57 -1.04
C THR A 98 -2.25 -21.17 0.20
N PRO A 99 -2.72 -21.49 1.42
CA PRO A 99 -2.10 -21.07 2.67
C PRO A 99 -0.61 -21.42 2.78
N SER A 100 0.24 -20.41 2.88
CA SER A 100 1.66 -20.57 3.16
C SER A 100 1.95 -20.71 4.67
N GLU A 101 3.22 -20.92 5.01
CA GLU A 101 3.68 -20.81 6.40
C GLU A 101 3.45 -19.40 6.95
N ALA A 102 3.67 -18.35 6.14
CA ALA A 102 3.40 -16.96 6.53
C ALA A 102 1.91 -16.73 6.79
N TYR A 103 1.02 -17.28 5.96
CA TYR A 103 -0.42 -17.22 6.20
C TYR A 103 -0.80 -17.85 7.55
N THR A 104 -0.28 -19.06 7.81
CA THR A 104 -0.63 -19.83 9.01
C THR A 104 -0.02 -19.22 10.28
N SER A 105 1.22 -18.75 10.21
CA SER A 105 1.97 -18.24 11.38
C SER A 105 1.76 -16.77 11.69
N CYS A 106 1.46 -15.95 10.66
CA CYS A 106 1.36 -14.50 10.80
C CYS A 106 -0.07 -14.01 10.57
N PHE A 107 -0.67 -14.33 9.42
CA PHE A 107 -1.98 -13.77 9.04
C PHE A 107 -3.14 -14.28 9.90
N GLN A 108 -3.22 -15.58 10.17
CA GLN A 108 -4.29 -16.13 11.02
C GLN A 108 -4.27 -15.50 12.42
N ASN A 109 -3.09 -15.12 12.90
CA ASN A 109 -2.90 -14.45 14.19
C ASN A 109 -3.24 -12.95 14.13
N LEU A 110 -3.27 -12.33 12.96
CA LEU A 110 -3.45 -10.89 12.81
C LEU A 110 -4.77 -10.40 13.42
N ALA A 111 -5.88 -11.06 13.09
CA ALA A 111 -7.19 -10.74 13.68
C ALA A 111 -7.26 -11.08 15.17
N MET A 112 -6.64 -12.19 15.58
CA MET A 112 -6.60 -12.61 17.00
C MET A 112 -5.76 -11.67 17.87
N ASN A 113 -4.74 -11.02 17.29
CA ASN A 113 -3.81 -10.10 17.95
C ASN A 113 -4.17 -8.62 17.72
N GLY A 114 -5.43 -8.32 17.38
CA GLY A 114 -5.90 -6.94 17.23
C GLY A 114 -5.24 -6.15 16.10
N GLY A 115 -4.88 -6.81 14.99
CA GLY A 115 -4.23 -6.18 13.84
C GLY A 115 -2.70 -6.18 13.93
N THR A 116 -2.10 -7.09 14.70
CA THR A 116 -0.65 -7.15 14.89
C THR A 116 -0.07 -8.36 14.15
N VAL A 117 0.91 -8.13 13.27
CA VAL A 117 1.74 -9.18 12.69
C VAL A 117 2.81 -9.56 13.71
N VAL A 118 2.82 -10.83 14.12
CA VAL A 118 3.81 -11.38 15.05
C VAL A 118 4.71 -12.34 14.28
N TYR A 119 5.98 -11.99 14.13
CA TYR A 119 6.96 -12.78 13.38
C TYR A 119 7.88 -13.55 14.31
N MET A 120 8.18 -14.82 13.96
CA MET A 120 9.10 -15.71 14.70
C MET A 120 8.81 -15.80 16.21
N GLY A 121 7.54 -15.92 16.59
CA GLY A 121 7.13 -16.00 17.99
C GLY A 121 7.32 -14.70 18.78
N GLY A 122 7.39 -13.56 18.09
CA GLY A 122 7.56 -12.24 18.71
C GLY A 122 8.99 -11.72 18.67
N ALA A 123 9.86 -12.27 17.81
CA ALA A 123 11.17 -11.67 17.54
C ALA A 123 11.00 -10.27 16.93
N ALA A 124 10.05 -10.13 16.00
CA ALA A 124 9.59 -8.83 15.52
C ALA A 124 8.07 -8.74 15.59
N VAL A 125 7.59 -7.53 15.84
CA VAL A 125 6.17 -7.21 15.93
C VAL A 125 5.90 -6.00 15.05
N LEU A 126 4.92 -6.10 14.17
CA LEU A 126 4.51 -5.02 13.29
C LEU A 126 3.03 -4.70 13.51
N GLU A 127 2.76 -3.54 14.07
CA GLU A 127 1.40 -3.04 14.28
C GLU A 127 0.83 -2.55 12.94
N THR A 128 -0.24 -3.19 12.47
CA THR A 128 -0.89 -2.76 11.23
C THR A 128 -1.84 -1.60 11.49
N ALA A 129 -1.90 -0.67 10.53
CA ALA A 129 -2.81 0.45 10.59
C ALA A 129 -4.25 0.04 10.22
N ALA A 130 -4.38 -0.91 9.30
CA ALA A 130 -5.64 -1.55 8.98
C ALA A 130 -5.40 -2.90 8.27
N TYR A 131 -6.40 -3.76 8.30
CA TYR A 131 -6.44 -4.99 7.51
C TYR A 131 -7.84 -5.19 6.91
N SER A 132 -7.89 -5.83 5.74
CA SER A 132 -9.11 -6.00 4.95
C SER A 132 -8.92 -7.22 4.04
N GLY A 133 -9.79 -8.23 4.19
CA GLY A 133 -9.60 -9.52 3.51
C GLY A 133 -8.23 -10.11 3.83
N SER A 134 -7.47 -10.47 2.79
CA SER A 134 -6.14 -11.06 2.92
C SER A 134 -5.00 -10.04 2.86
N PHE A 135 -5.30 -8.76 3.09
CA PHE A 135 -4.34 -7.67 3.04
C PHE A 135 -4.25 -6.92 4.36
N ALA A 136 -3.09 -6.34 4.61
CA ALA A 136 -2.87 -5.36 5.66
C ALA A 136 -1.99 -4.21 5.18
N ILE A 137 -2.13 -3.05 5.82
CA ILE A 137 -1.35 -1.86 5.53
C ILE A 137 -0.65 -1.34 6.79
N VAL A 138 0.57 -0.83 6.60
CA VAL A 138 1.35 -0.09 7.59
C VAL A 138 1.86 1.19 6.93
N PHE A 139 2.20 2.19 7.74
CA PHE A 139 2.74 3.45 7.24
C PHE A 139 4.07 3.79 7.88
N ALA A 140 4.96 4.38 7.09
CA ALA A 140 6.05 5.18 7.64
C ALA A 140 5.50 6.33 8.49
N GLU A 141 6.29 6.78 9.48
CA GLU A 141 5.89 7.82 10.42
C GLU A 141 5.42 9.10 9.71
N ASN A 142 6.07 9.48 8.63
CA ASN A 142 5.82 10.71 7.87
C ASN A 142 4.85 10.55 6.67
N TYR A 143 4.20 9.39 6.47
CA TYR A 143 3.25 9.23 5.38
C TYR A 143 2.05 10.18 5.55
N ALA A 144 1.71 10.96 4.53
CA ALA A 144 0.81 12.11 4.66
C ALA A 144 -0.69 11.76 4.67
N GLN A 145 -1.09 10.64 4.06
CA GLN A 145 -2.51 10.32 3.77
C GLN A 145 -3.09 9.19 4.63
N LYS A 146 -2.51 8.90 5.81
CA LYS A 146 -2.83 7.70 6.63
C LYS A 146 -4.33 7.50 6.84
N ASP A 147 -5.02 8.51 7.36
CA ASP A 147 -6.44 8.41 7.72
C ASP A 147 -7.33 8.12 6.50
N ALA A 148 -7.03 8.76 5.35
CA ALA A 148 -7.80 8.57 4.12
C ALA A 148 -7.61 7.15 3.58
N VAL A 149 -6.36 6.66 3.57
CA VAL A 149 -6.05 5.28 3.14
C VAL A 149 -6.75 4.28 4.05
N ILE A 150 -6.66 4.44 5.38
CA ILE A 150 -7.32 3.56 6.35
C ILE A 150 -8.82 3.50 6.11
N ALA A 151 -9.47 4.66 5.96
CA ALA A 151 -10.91 4.73 5.75
C ALA A 151 -11.34 4.02 4.45
N ASP A 152 -10.67 4.31 3.34
CA ASP A 152 -10.97 3.68 2.05
C ASP A 152 -10.69 2.18 2.07
N PHE A 153 -9.58 1.75 2.69
CA PHE A 153 -9.17 0.36 2.77
C PHE A 153 -10.12 -0.49 3.63
N GLN A 154 -10.55 0.04 4.77
CA GLN A 154 -11.54 -0.60 5.64
C GLN A 154 -12.92 -0.65 4.99
N ALA A 155 -13.31 0.38 4.21
CA ALA A 155 -14.57 0.38 3.47
C ALA A 155 -14.66 -0.75 2.43
N LEU A 156 -13.53 -1.31 1.97
CA LEU A 156 -13.52 -2.48 1.10
C LEU A 156 -14.00 -3.76 1.80
N SER A 157 -13.81 -3.90 3.12
CA SER A 157 -14.24 -5.08 3.89
C SER A 157 -15.74 -5.13 4.18
N GLN A 158 -16.45 -4.02 3.97
CA GLN A 158 -17.88 -3.87 4.26
C GLN A 158 -18.78 -4.11 3.04
N LYS A 159 -18.20 -4.47 1.89
CA LYS A 159 -18.91 -4.82 0.65
C LYS A 159 -18.91 -6.32 0.42
#